data_AF-A0A942GIZ1-F1
#
_entry.id   AF-A0A942GIZ1-F1
#
_cell.length_a   1.000
_cell.length_b   1.000
_cell.length_c   1.000
_cell.angle_alpha   90.00
_cell.angle_beta   90.00
_cell.angle_gamma   90.00
#
_symmetry.space_group_name_H-M   'P 1'
#
loop_
_entity.id
_entity.type
_entity.pdbx_description
1 polymer ?
#
loop_
_entity_poly.entity_id
_entity_poly.type
_entity_poly.pdbx_seq_one_letter_code
_entity_poly.pdbx_strand_id
1 'polypeptide(L)' 'FGTPIINQPEVGILGVGAVTKKPVVVEVDGMEHIAIKPMMYLSLSHDHRLVDGMLGGKFLKSVKDTLENFDTNIV' A
#
# COMPACT_ATOMS: atom_id res chain seq x y z
N PHE A 1 -2.08 -11.94 7.13
CA PHE A 1 -2.69 -10.94 6.24
C PHE A 1 -4.20 -11.12 6.35
N GLY A 2 -4.93 -10.08 6.72
CA GLY A 2 -6.38 -10.13 6.87
C GLY A 2 -7.04 -9.29 5.78
N THR A 3 -8.14 -9.79 5.23
CA THR A 3 -9.03 -9.00 4.38
C THR A 3 -10.07 -8.36 5.29
N PRO A 4 -10.04 -7.03 5.48
CA PRO A 4 -10.99 -6.35 6.35
C PRO A 4 -12.41 -6.50 5.79
N ILE A 5 -13.39 -6.60 6.69
CA ILE A 5 -14.82 -6.59 6.33
C ILE A 5 -15.30 -5.15 6.41
N ILE A 6 -15.98 -4.69 5.36
CA ILE A 6 -16.54 -3.35 5.29
C ILE A 6 -17.64 -3.22 6.34
N ASN A 7 -17.54 -2.21 7.21
CA ASN A 7 -18.66 -1.81 8.05
C ASN A 7 -19.70 -1.14 7.14
N GLN A 8 -20.98 -1.39 7.35
CA GLN A 8 -22.02 -0.70 6.59
C GLN A 8 -22.43 0.55 7.38
N PRO A 9 -22.67 1.70 6.72
CA PRO A 9 -22.89 1.90 5.27
C PRO A 9 -21.64 2.29 4.44
N GLU A 10 -20.42 2.11 4.95
CA GLU A 10 -19.21 2.44 4.21
C GLU A 10 -19.03 1.58 2.94
N VAL A 11 -18.22 2.08 1.99
CA VAL A 11 -18.03 1.46 0.67
C VAL A 11 -16.61 0.90 0.45
N GLY A 12 -15.74 1.07 1.44
CA GLY A 12 -14.39 0.53 1.43
C GLY A 12 -13.71 0.61 2.78
N ILE A 13 -12.74 -0.27 3.00
CA ILE A 13 -11.95 -0.34 4.22
C ILE A 13 -10.51 -0.77 3.88
N LEU A 14 -9.55 -0.03 4.42
CA LEU A 14 -8.11 -0.27 4.22
C LEU A 14 -7.54 -1.03 5.41
N GLY A 15 -7.05 -2.23 5.17
CA GLY A 15 -6.28 -3.02 6.12
C GLY A 15 -4.80 -2.66 6.04
N VAL A 16 -4.22 -2.37 7.20
CA VAL A 16 -2.81 -2.01 7.35
C VAL A 16 -2.07 -3.16 8.02
N GLY A 17 -1.13 -3.77 7.30
CA GLY A 17 -0.28 -4.82 7.84
C GLY A 17 0.87 -4.27 8.69
N ALA A 18 1.44 -5.13 9.54
CA ALA A 18 2.64 -4.81 10.29
C ALA A 18 3.83 -4.49 9.36
N VAL A 19 4.65 -3.53 9.77
CA VAL A 19 5.92 -3.22 9.11
C VAL A 19 6.94 -4.30 9.46
N THR A 20 7.48 -4.97 8.46
CA THR A 20 8.47 -6.04 8.61
C THR A 20 9.64 -5.83 7.66
N LYS A 21 10.84 -6.25 8.07
CA LYS A 21 12.04 -6.18 7.22
C LYS A 21 11.94 -7.25 6.13
N LYS A 22 12.09 -6.85 4.86
CA LYS A 22 12.07 -7.79 3.72
C LYS A 22 13.23 -7.54 2.76
N PRO A 23 13.78 -8.61 2.16
CA PRO A 23 14.71 -8.46 1.04
C PRO A 23 13.93 -7.95 -0.18
N VAL A 24 14.43 -6.88 -0.81
CA VAL A 24 13.90 -6.30 -2.03
C VAL A 24 15.04 -5.97 -2.98
N VAL A 25 14.78 -6.02 -4.28
CA VAL A 25 15.74 -5.58 -5.29
C VAL A 25 15.70 -4.06 -5.38
N VAL A 26 16.86 -3.43 -5.39
CA VAL A 26 17.05 -1.99 -5.59
C VAL A 26 18.10 -1.79 -6.67
N GLU A 27 17.94 -0.74 -7.47
CA GLU A 27 18.94 -0.31 -8.44
C GLU A 27 19.84 0.75 -7.80
N VAL A 28 21.15 0.53 -7.86
CA VAL A 28 22.18 1.48 -7.43
C VAL A 28 23.22 1.54 -8.54
N ASP A 29 23.49 2.74 -9.06
CA ASP A 29 24.45 2.97 -10.14
C ASP A 29 24.23 2.08 -11.39
N GLY A 30 22.97 1.79 -11.72
CA GLY A 30 22.59 0.94 -12.85
C GLY A 30 22.78 -0.57 -12.63
N MET A 31 23.11 -0.99 -11.40
CA MET A 31 23.25 -2.39 -11.01
C MET A 31 22.15 -2.80 -10.03
N GLU A 32 21.66 -4.04 -10.15
CA GLU A 32 20.67 -4.61 -9.25
C GLU A 32 21.33 -5.17 -7.98
N HIS A 33 20.83 -4.75 -6.82
CA HIS A 33 21.27 -5.21 -5.50
C HIS A 33 20.09 -5.71 -4.67
N ILE A 34 20.33 -6.69 -3.79
CA ILE A 34 19.36 -7.08 -2.76
C ILE A 34 19.62 -6.24 -1.51
N ALA A 35 18.63 -5.44 -1.11
CA ALA A 35 18.66 -4.65 0.11
C ALA A 35 17.53 -5.07 1.06
N ILE A 36 17.72 -4.88 2.36
CA ILE A 36 16.67 -5.10 3.36
C ILE A 36 15.94 -3.78 3.57
N LYS A 37 14.64 -3.72 3.26
CA LYS A 37 13.79 -2.54 3.50
C LYS A 37 12.65 -2.82 4.48
N PRO A 38 12.21 -1.82 5.28
CA PRO A 38 10.95 -1.90 6.00
C PRO A 38 9.80 -1.90 4.98
N MET A 39 9.00 -2.95 4.98
CA MET A 39 7.88 -3.12 4.06
C MET A 39 6.60 -3.43 4.83
N MET A 40 5.49 -2.91 4.34
CA MET A 40 4.14 -3.19 4.84
C MET A 40 3.25 -3.67 3.72
N TYR A 41 2.20 -4.43 4.06
CA TYR A 41 1.14 -4.78 3.13
C TYR A 41 -0.06 -3.88 3.36
N LEU A 42 -0.68 -3.44 2.27
CA LEU A 42 -1.97 -2.77 2.27
C LEU A 42 -3.01 -3.70 1.63
N SER A 43 -4.18 -3.83 2.24
CA SER A 43 -5.32 -4.57 1.69
C SER A 43 -6.53 -3.65 1.59
N LEU A 44 -7.14 -3.55 0.41
CA LEU A 44 -8.36 -2.75 0.22
C LEU A 44 -9.53 -3.66 -0.08
N SER A 45 -10.49 -3.73 0.84
CA SER A 45 -11.83 -4.23 0.55
C SER A 45 -12.70 -3.07 0.11
N HIS A 46 -13.46 -3.25 -0.97
CA HIS A 46 -14.39 -2.24 -1.48
C HIS A 46 -15.62 -2.91 -2.10
N ASP A 47 -16.73 -2.17 -2.13
CA ASP A 47 -17.95 -2.64 -2.78
C ASP A 47 -17.84 -2.48 -4.30
N HIS A 48 -17.68 -3.61 -5.00
CA HIS A 48 -17.55 -3.63 -6.47
C HIS A 48 -18.78 -3.15 -7.24
N ARG A 49 -19.93 -3.00 -6.57
CA ARG A 49 -21.13 -2.41 -7.18
C ARG A 49 -20.98 -0.90 -7.36
N LEU A 50 -20.10 -0.27 -6.59
CA LEU A 50 -19.88 1.18 -6.58
C LEU A 50 -18.47 1.56 -7.05
N VAL A 51 -17.47 0.74 -6.76
CA VAL A 51 -16.06 1.01 -7.08
C VAL A 51 -15.49 -0.13 -7.93
N ASP A 52 -15.04 0.19 -9.14
CA ASP A 52 -14.36 -0.79 -9.99
C ASP A 52 -12.91 -1.06 -9.52
N GLY A 53 -12.31 -2.14 -10.03
CA GLY A 53 -10.95 -2.52 -9.67
C GLY A 53 -9.88 -1.52 -10.13
N MET A 54 -10.12 -0.75 -11.19
CA MET A 54 -9.17 0.28 -11.65
C MET A 54 -9.12 1.44 -10.64
N LEU A 55 -10.28 1.92 -10.17
CA LEU A 55 -10.37 2.97 -9.16
C LEU A 55 -9.77 2.52 -7.83
N GLY A 56 -10.08 1.30 -7.39
CA GLY A 56 -9.46 0.70 -6.19
C GLY A 56 -7.93 0.58 -6.31
N GLY A 57 -7.43 0.14 -7.46
CA GLY A 57 -5.99 0.06 -7.74
C GLY A 57 -5.31 1.44 -7.77
N LYS A 58 -5.96 2.43 -8.39
CA LYS A 58 -5.48 3.83 -8.39
C LYS A 58 -5.42 4.42 -6.98
N PHE A 59 -6.42 4.16 -6.14
CA PHE A 59 -6.42 4.58 -4.74
C PHE A 59 -5.23 3.97 -3.98
N LEU A 60 -5.04 2.64 -4.05
CA LEU A 60 -3.91 1.99 -3.39
C LEU A 60 -2.55 2.51 -3.89
N LYS A 61 -2.42 2.76 -5.19
CA LYS A 61 -1.20 3.37 -5.76
C LYS A 61 -0.97 4.77 -5.20
N SER A 62 -2.00 5.60 -5.15
CA SER A 62 -1.88 6.96 -4.59
C SER A 62 -1.46 6.95 -3.13
N VAL A 63 -2.03 6.06 -2.31
CA VAL A 63 -1.62 5.88 -0.91
C VAL A 63 -0.17 5.44 -0.82
N LYS A 64 0.24 4.43 -1.62
CA LYS A 64 1.62 3.94 -1.68
C LYS A 64 2.59 5.08 -2.03
N ASP A 65 2.35 5.77 -3.14
CA ASP A 65 3.23 6.82 -3.65
C ASP A 65 3.33 7.99 -2.65
N THR A 66 2.22 8.32 -1.96
CA THR A 66 2.22 9.35 -0.91
C THR A 66 3.08 8.95 0.29
N LEU A 67 2.99 7.70 0.76
CA LEU A 67 3.74 7.22 1.90
C LEU A 67 5.23 7.04 1.58
N GLU A 68 5.57 6.54 0.39
CA GLU A 68 6.96 6.33 -0.03
C GLU A 68 7.71 7.64 -0.29
N ASN A 69 6.99 8.71 -0.65
CA ASN A 69 7.56 10.04 -0.91
C ASN A 69 7.18 11.08 0.16
N PHE A 70 6.75 10.65 1.33
CA PHE A 70 6.31 11.56 2.39
C PHE A 70 7.50 12.38 2.91
N ASP A 71 7.40 13.71 2.81
CA ASP A 71 8.40 14.61 3.40
C ASP A 71 8.22 14.61 4.92
N THR A 72 9.25 14.20 5.66
CA THR A 72 9.20 14.17 7.12
C THR A 72 9.53 15.52 7.76
N ASN A 73 9.96 16.53 6.98
CA ASN A 73 10.33 17.84 7.50
C ASN A 73 9.14 18.80 7.66
N ILE A 74 7.95 18.41 7.18
CA ILE A 74 6.72 19.19 7.24
C ILE A 74 5.84 18.87 8.46
N VAL A 75 6.29 17.97 9.35
CA VAL A 75 5.58 17.54 10.56
C VAL A 75 6.33 17.97 11.81
#